data_AF-A0A3C0YNJ1-F1
#
_entry.id   AF-A0A3C0YNJ1-F1
#
_cell.length_a   1.000
_cell.length_b   1.000
_cell.length_c   1.000
_cell.angle_alpha   90.00
_cell.angle_beta   90.00
_cell.angle_gamma   90.00
#
_symmetry.space_group_name_H-M   'P 1'
#
loop_
_entity.id
_entity.type
_entity.pdbx_description
1 polymer ?
#
loop_
_entity_poly.entity_id
_entity_poly.type
_entity_poly.pdbx_seq_one_letter_code
_entity_poly.pdbx_strand_id
1 'polypeptide(L)'
;MKALVLILLSCLSISLATANQDDNAQKLQLQKKFLSTINQCSNPQVLDQFFKNAVKNASDQNERAKHAALLEELIKYNPSCFVASVKKLDNETCEKIEESYLNEPFFYPRDDLRASLSSVKGYKSSCLAS
;
A
#
# COMPACT_ATOMS: atom_id res chain seq x y z
N MET A 1 1.07 -40.93 -54.10
CA MET A 1 2.41 -40.34 -53.87
C MET A 1 2.24 -38.82 -53.97
N LYS A 2 2.29 -38.14 -52.82
CA LYS A 2 3.44 -37.32 -52.36
C LYS A 2 3.52 -36.02 -53.18
N ALA A 3 3.01 -34.92 -52.60
CA ALA A 3 3.82 -33.86 -51.97
C ALA A 3 4.47 -32.98 -53.05
N LEU A 4 4.21 -31.67 -53.14
CA LEU A 4 4.62 -30.65 -52.20
C LEU A 4 3.73 -29.40 -52.43
N VAL A 5 2.77 -29.15 -51.55
CA VAL A 5 2.26 -27.79 -51.28
C VAL A 5 2.49 -27.58 -49.79
N LEU A 6 3.74 -27.41 -49.45
CA LEU A 6 4.21 -27.12 -48.09
C LEU A 6 5.33 -26.11 -48.25
N ILE A 7 5.44 -25.23 -47.26
CA ILE A 7 6.38 -24.11 -47.15
C ILE A 7 5.82 -22.79 -47.69
N LEU A 8 4.78 -22.27 -47.03
CA LEU A 8 4.56 -20.81 -46.88
C LEU A 8 3.80 -20.47 -45.57
N LEU A 9 3.83 -21.38 -44.59
CA LEU A 9 3.05 -21.27 -43.34
C LEU A 9 3.89 -21.51 -42.07
N SER A 10 5.14 -21.05 -42.05
CA SER A 10 6.04 -21.27 -40.91
C SER A 10 6.87 -20.04 -40.51
N CYS A 11 6.26 -18.85 -40.44
CA CYS A 11 6.95 -17.66 -39.91
C CYS A 11 6.08 -16.72 -39.04
N LEU A 12 4.97 -17.19 -38.46
CA LEU A 12 4.06 -16.31 -37.69
C LEU A 12 3.61 -16.91 -36.35
N SER A 13 4.55 -17.39 -35.54
CA SER A 13 4.21 -17.71 -34.14
C SER A 13 5.42 -17.77 -33.22
N ILE A 14 6.23 -16.72 -33.21
CA ILE A 14 7.06 -16.44 -32.02
C ILE A 14 7.09 -14.94 -31.82
N SER A 15 6.17 -14.42 -30.99
CA SER A 15 6.43 -13.27 -30.13
C SER A 15 5.27 -12.96 -29.20
N LEU A 16 5.63 -12.90 -27.91
CA LEU A 16 4.99 -12.18 -26.79
C LEU A 16 3.68 -12.73 -26.22
N ALA A 17 3.81 -13.78 -25.39
CA ALA A 17 2.90 -14.02 -24.27
C ALA A 17 3.68 -14.03 -22.96
N THR A 18 4.33 -12.92 -22.60
CA THR A 18 4.97 -12.76 -21.27
C THR A 18 4.66 -11.43 -20.57
N ALA A 19 3.85 -10.54 -21.16
CA ALA A 19 3.60 -9.22 -20.57
C ALA A 19 2.48 -9.17 -19.50
N ASN A 20 1.62 -10.20 -19.38
CA ASN A 20 0.42 -10.15 -18.52
C ASN A 20 0.51 -10.92 -17.20
N GLN A 21 1.56 -11.72 -16.96
CA GLN A 21 1.64 -12.56 -15.76
C GLN A 21 2.22 -11.82 -14.54
N ASP A 22 3.10 -10.84 -14.76
CA ASP A 22 3.80 -10.11 -13.68
C ASP A 22 2.85 -9.13 -12.96
N ASP A 23 2.04 -8.39 -13.71
CA ASP A 23 1.11 -7.39 -13.18
C ASP A 23 0.01 -8.02 -12.28
N ASN A 24 -0.52 -9.17 -12.69
CA ASN A 24 -1.48 -9.92 -11.88
C ASN A 24 -0.86 -10.51 -10.60
N ALA A 25 0.40 -10.94 -10.65
CA ALA A 25 1.11 -11.46 -9.47
C ALA A 25 1.39 -10.34 -8.47
N GLN A 26 1.84 -9.17 -8.94
CA GLN A 26 2.07 -7.99 -8.10
C GLN A 26 0.78 -7.48 -7.46
N LYS A 27 -0.30 -7.36 -8.25
CA LYS A 27 -1.63 -6.99 -7.75
C LYS A 27 -2.14 -7.97 -6.67
N LEU A 28 -1.97 -9.28 -6.89
CA LEU A 28 -2.33 -10.29 -5.91
C LEU A 28 -1.48 -10.19 -4.64
N GLN A 29 -0.19 -9.89 -4.75
CA GLN A 29 0.67 -9.67 -3.59
C GLN A 29 0.28 -8.42 -2.80
N LEU A 30 -0.03 -7.32 -3.47
CA LEU A 30 -0.57 -6.10 -2.84
C LEU A 30 -1.87 -6.41 -2.11
N GLN A 31 -2.83 -7.09 -2.76
CA GLN A 31 -4.07 -7.52 -2.11
C GLN A 31 -3.84 -8.41 -0.89
N LYS A 32 -2.89 -9.36 -0.96
CA LYS A 32 -2.52 -10.21 0.18
C LYS A 32 -1.89 -9.39 1.31
N LYS A 33 -1.02 -8.44 1.00
CA LYS A 33 -0.43 -7.54 2.00
C LYS A 33 -1.48 -6.64 2.63
N PHE A 34 -2.41 -6.10 1.85
CA PHE A 34 -3.53 -5.31 2.33
C PHE A 34 -4.45 -6.11 3.27
N LEU A 35 -4.88 -7.31 2.84
CA LEU A 35 -5.67 -8.22 3.67
C LEU A 35 -4.94 -8.61 4.96
N SER A 36 -3.62 -8.85 4.87
CA SER A 36 -2.78 -9.09 6.05
C SER A 36 -2.77 -7.87 6.96
N THR A 37 -2.66 -6.66 6.42
CA THR A 37 -2.65 -5.40 7.20
C THR A 37 -3.99 -5.17 7.91
N ILE A 38 -5.12 -5.44 7.25
CA ILE A 38 -6.44 -5.44 7.91
C ILE A 38 -6.47 -6.47 9.04
N ASN A 39 -5.94 -7.67 8.81
CA ASN A 39 -5.89 -8.70 9.86
C ASN A 39 -4.94 -8.31 11.01
N GLN A 40 -3.87 -7.55 10.72
CA GLN A 40 -2.93 -7.00 11.71
C GLN A 40 -3.57 -5.92 12.59
N CYS A 41 -4.70 -5.32 12.22
CA CYS A 41 -5.50 -4.50 13.13
C CYS A 41 -5.94 -5.30 14.38
N SER A 42 -6.04 -6.63 14.26
CA SER A 42 -6.31 -7.56 15.36
C SER A 42 -5.04 -7.93 16.14
N ASN A 43 -3.85 -7.59 15.65
CA ASN A 43 -2.55 -7.81 16.29
C ASN A 43 -1.76 -6.50 16.45
N PRO A 44 -2.02 -5.75 17.54
CA PRO A 44 -1.44 -4.42 17.78
C PRO A 44 0.10 -4.38 17.70
N GLN A 45 0.80 -5.44 18.12
CA GLN A 45 2.26 -5.47 18.16
C GLN A 45 2.89 -5.42 16.76
N VAL A 46 2.27 -6.08 15.78
CA VAL A 46 2.76 -6.08 14.40
C VAL A 46 2.59 -4.68 13.79
N LEU A 47 1.45 -4.06 14.07
CA LEU A 47 1.13 -2.74 13.55
C LEU A 47 2.01 -1.64 14.19
N ASP A 48 2.29 -1.73 15.49
CA ASP A 48 3.24 -0.85 16.16
C ASP A 48 4.66 -0.98 15.58
N GLN A 49 5.11 -2.22 15.31
CA GLN A 49 6.41 -2.45 14.68
C GLN A 49 6.46 -1.89 13.26
N PHE A 50 5.35 -1.99 12.52
CA PHE A 50 5.23 -1.41 11.20
C PHE A 50 5.37 0.12 11.24
N PHE A 51 4.69 0.82 12.16
CA PHE A 51 4.84 2.27 12.33
C PHE A 51 6.28 2.68 12.67
N LYS A 52 6.94 1.95 13.58
CA LYS A 52 8.35 2.18 13.91
C LYS A 52 9.27 2.02 12.70
N ASN A 53 9.03 0.98 11.89
CA ASN A 53 9.80 0.75 10.67
C ASN A 53 9.54 1.81 9.61
N ALA A 54 8.28 2.25 9.44
CA ALA A 54 7.92 3.32 8.53
C ALA A 54 8.66 4.62 8.90
N VAL A 55 8.58 5.03 10.17
CA VAL A 55 9.29 6.21 10.68
C VAL A 55 10.80 6.09 10.53
N LYS A 56 11.38 4.94 10.87
CA LYS A 56 12.83 4.71 10.74
C LYS A 56 13.33 4.87 9.29
N ASN A 57 12.51 4.51 8.31
CA ASN A 57 12.89 4.49 6.90
C ASN A 57 12.28 5.65 6.08
N ALA A 58 11.62 6.63 6.72
CA ALA A 58 10.95 7.72 6.04
C ALA A 58 11.88 8.64 5.23
N SER A 59 13.18 8.67 5.52
CA SER A 59 14.16 9.45 4.73
C SER A 59 14.61 8.75 3.44
N ASP A 60 14.43 7.43 3.33
CA ASP A 60 14.72 6.69 2.10
C ASP A 60 13.48 6.68 1.21
N GLN A 61 13.58 7.27 0.02
CA GLN A 61 12.41 7.43 -0.87
C GLN A 61 11.79 6.10 -1.30
N ASN A 62 12.60 5.08 -1.55
CA ASN A 62 12.11 3.78 -2.01
C ASN A 62 11.42 3.03 -0.86
N GLU A 63 12.01 3.05 0.33
CA GLU A 63 11.39 2.46 1.50
C GLU A 63 10.14 3.25 1.92
N ARG A 64 10.17 4.59 1.86
CA ARG A 64 9.00 5.42 2.12
C ARG A 64 7.85 5.05 1.18
N ALA A 65 8.10 4.92 -0.12
CA ALA A 65 7.07 4.49 -1.07
C ALA A 65 6.46 3.12 -0.73
N LYS A 66 7.28 2.15 -0.30
CA LYS A 66 6.79 0.82 0.11
C LYS A 66 5.89 0.88 1.34
N HIS A 67 6.26 1.67 2.34
CA HIS A 67 5.45 1.85 3.54
C HIS A 67 4.18 2.67 3.25
N ALA A 68 4.30 3.69 2.39
CA ALA A 68 3.20 4.54 1.96
C ALA A 68 2.09 3.72 1.27
N ALA A 69 2.45 2.74 0.43
CA ALA A 69 1.47 1.87 -0.22
C ALA A 69 0.54 1.20 0.79
N LEU A 70 1.09 0.69 1.89
CA LEU A 70 0.30 0.02 2.93
C LEU A 70 -0.42 1.02 3.85
N LEU A 71 0.25 2.10 4.25
CA LEU A 71 -0.34 3.12 5.12
C LEU A 71 -1.53 3.80 4.45
N GLU A 72 -1.37 4.25 3.21
CA GLU A 72 -2.40 4.97 2.49
C GLU A 72 -3.57 4.07 2.10
N GLU A 73 -3.33 2.80 1.73
CA GLU A 73 -4.41 1.82 1.56
C GLU A 73 -5.16 1.57 2.87
N LEU A 74 -4.44 1.43 3.99
CA LEU A 74 -5.04 1.25 5.31
C LEU A 74 -5.90 2.47 5.68
N ILE A 75 -5.40 3.69 5.45
CA ILE A 75 -6.16 4.92 5.67
C ILE A 75 -7.38 4.98 4.74
N LYS A 76 -7.22 4.69 3.44
CA LYS A 76 -8.30 4.82 2.46
C LYS A 76 -9.45 3.87 2.75
N TYR A 77 -9.14 2.60 3.06
CA TYR A 77 -10.13 1.52 3.09
C TYR A 77 -10.46 0.99 4.49
N ASN A 78 -9.62 1.26 5.50
CA ASN A 78 -9.91 0.90 6.89
C ASN A 78 -9.37 1.97 7.86
N PRO A 79 -9.86 3.22 7.75
CA PRO A 79 -9.34 4.34 8.55
C PRO A 79 -9.56 4.14 10.05
N SER A 80 -10.59 3.39 10.46
CA SER A 80 -10.85 3.07 11.87
C SER A 80 -9.70 2.32 12.52
N CYS A 81 -9.09 1.36 11.82
CA CYS A 81 -7.93 0.64 12.31
C CYS A 81 -6.72 1.56 12.45
N PHE A 82 -6.44 2.35 11.41
CA PHE A 82 -5.35 3.31 11.45
C PHE A 82 -5.46 4.26 12.64
N VAL A 83 -6.64 4.88 12.82
CA VAL A 83 -6.93 5.79 13.93
C VAL A 83 -6.78 5.11 15.29
N ALA A 84 -7.20 3.86 15.43
CA ALA A 84 -7.04 3.10 16.68
C ALA A 84 -5.56 2.85 17.04
N SER A 85 -4.70 2.72 16.04
CA SER A 85 -3.26 2.49 16.24
C SER A 85 -2.51 3.77 16.53
N VAL A 86 -2.74 4.84 15.76
CA VAL A 86 -2.04 6.12 15.96
C VAL A 86 -2.37 6.77 17.31
N LYS A 87 -3.53 6.47 17.90
CA LYS A 87 -3.88 6.89 19.28
C LYS A 87 -2.91 6.39 20.36
N LYS A 88 -2.13 5.34 20.08
CA LYS A 88 -1.20 4.73 21.01
C LYS A 88 0.25 5.14 20.75
N LEU A 89 0.50 5.87 19.66
CA LEU A 89 1.84 6.34 19.32
C LEU A 89 2.21 7.53 20.20
N ASP A 90 3.51 7.66 20.47
CA ASP A 90 4.06 8.89 21.00
C ASP A 90 3.97 10.03 19.96
N ASN A 91 4.04 11.27 20.42
CA ASN A 91 3.88 12.45 19.57
C ASN A 91 4.94 12.51 18.46
N GLU A 92 6.20 12.17 18.75
CA GLU A 92 7.28 12.23 17.76
C GLU A 92 7.03 11.26 16.60
N THR A 93 6.65 10.03 16.92
CA THR A 93 6.30 9.02 15.91
C THR A 93 5.09 9.49 15.09
N CYS A 94 4.10 10.09 15.75
CA CYS A 94 2.89 10.57 15.09
C CYS A 94 3.16 11.72 14.12
N GLU A 95 3.93 12.73 14.54
CA GLU A 95 4.36 13.85 13.70
C GLU A 95 5.12 13.35 12.46
N LYS A 96 6.07 12.42 12.64
CA LYS A 96 6.79 11.85 11.50
C LYS A 96 5.89 11.09 10.54
N ILE A 97 4.87 10.39 11.04
CA ILE A 97 3.87 9.74 10.18
C ILE A 97 3.07 10.78 9.40
N GLU A 98 2.63 11.85 10.06
CA GLU A 98 1.89 12.93 9.42
C GLU A 98 2.72 13.61 8.31
N GLU A 99 3.93 14.03 8.62
CA GLU A 99 4.83 14.70 7.68
C GLU A 99 5.18 13.80 6.49
N SER A 100 5.52 12.54 6.75
CA SER A 100 6.09 11.65 5.74
C SER A 100 5.06 10.96 4.86
N TYR A 101 3.82 10.79 5.34
CA TYR A 101 2.82 9.95 4.66
C TYR A 101 1.45 10.61 4.49
N LEU A 102 1.11 11.64 5.27
CA LEU A 102 -0.16 12.36 5.09
C LEU A 102 0.04 13.69 4.37
N ASN A 103 1.09 14.42 4.70
CA ASN A 103 1.41 15.68 4.03
C ASN A 103 2.00 15.39 2.65
N GLU A 104 2.91 14.42 2.52
CA GLU A 104 3.52 14.05 1.24
C GLU A 104 3.17 12.63 0.79
N PRO A 105 1.90 12.34 0.44
CA PRO A 105 1.47 10.99 0.04
C PRO A 105 1.97 10.63 -1.37
N PHE A 106 2.03 9.32 -1.64
CA PHE A 106 2.47 8.75 -2.91
C PHE A 106 1.33 8.33 -3.83
N PHE A 107 0.27 7.71 -3.29
CA PHE A 107 -0.71 6.96 -4.09
C PHE A 107 -2.10 7.58 -4.06
N TYR A 108 -2.45 8.26 -2.99
CA TYR A 108 -3.75 8.91 -2.83
C TYR A 108 -3.59 10.42 -2.59
N PRO A 109 -4.53 11.26 -3.08
CA PRO A 109 -4.52 12.67 -2.76
C PRO A 109 -4.58 12.92 -1.25
N ARG A 110 -3.86 13.94 -0.78
CA ARG A 110 -3.86 14.35 0.63
C ARG A 110 -5.27 14.52 1.19
N ASP A 111 -6.12 15.25 0.47
CA ASP A 111 -7.50 15.54 0.90
C ASP A 111 -8.35 14.28 0.99
N ASP A 112 -8.12 13.31 0.11
CA ASP A 112 -8.80 12.01 0.12
C ASP A 112 -8.44 11.20 1.38
N LEU A 113 -7.17 11.17 1.75
CA LEU A 113 -6.71 10.51 2.97
C LEU A 113 -7.26 11.21 4.22
N ARG A 114 -7.23 12.55 4.25
CA ARG A 114 -7.78 13.36 5.34
C ARG A 114 -9.30 13.17 5.47
N ALA A 115 -10.03 13.07 4.36
CA ALA A 115 -11.45 12.77 4.35
C ALA A 115 -11.73 11.40 4.97
N SER A 116 -11.00 10.35 4.56
CA SER A 116 -11.11 9.01 5.17
C SER A 116 -10.85 9.03 6.68
N LEU A 117 -9.80 9.71 7.15
CA LEU A 117 -9.50 9.85 8.58
C LEU A 117 -10.60 10.59 9.33
N SER A 118 -11.06 11.73 8.81
CA SER A 118 -12.07 12.58 9.46
C SER A 118 -13.43 11.89 9.62
N SER A 119 -13.72 10.87 8.80
CA SER A 119 -14.94 10.06 8.90
C SER A 119 -14.99 9.15 10.13
N VAL A 120 -13.84 8.90 10.77
CA VAL A 120 -13.73 7.96 11.89
C VAL A 120 -14.14 8.60 13.21
N LYS A 121 -15.06 7.94 13.93
CA LYS A 121 -15.41 8.33 15.30
C LYS A 121 -14.19 8.31 16.20
N GLY A 122 -13.85 9.47 16.76
CA GLY A 122 -12.70 9.63 17.64
C GLY A 122 -11.39 9.94 16.92
N TYR A 123 -11.39 10.24 15.62
CA TYR A 123 -10.22 10.83 14.95
C TYR A 123 -9.74 12.10 15.66
N LYS A 124 -10.66 12.96 16.10
CA LYS A 124 -10.37 14.20 16.86
C LYS A 124 -9.60 13.99 18.16
N SER A 125 -9.54 12.77 18.69
CA SER A 125 -8.77 12.43 19.89
C SER A 125 -7.45 11.72 19.56
N SER A 126 -7.07 11.66 18.29
CA SER A 126 -5.78 11.13 17.85
C SER A 126 -4.76 12.26 17.74
N CYS A 127 -3.48 11.90 17.74
CA CYS A 127 -2.36 12.82 17.56
C CYS A 127 -2.28 13.44 16.15
N LEU A 128 -3.15 13.05 15.23
CA LEU A 128 -3.21 13.55 13.84
C LEU A 128 -4.34 14.56 13.60
N ALA A 129 -5.07 14.94 14.65
CA ALA A 129 -6.17 15.90 14.56
C ALA A 129 -5.76 17.33 14.98
N SER A 130 -4.45 17.54 15.08
CA SER A 130 -3.76 18.78 15.47
C SER A 130 -3.94 19.89 14.44
#